data_AF-A0A849DAL0-F1
#
_entry.id   AF-A0A849DAL0-F1
#
_cell.length_a   1.000
_cell.length_b   1.000
_cell.length_c   1.000
_cell.angle_alpha   90.00
_cell.angle_beta   90.00
_cell.angle_gamma   90.00
#
_symmetry.space_group_name_H-M   'P 1'
#
loop_
_entity.id
_entity.type
_entity.pdbx_description
1 polymer ?
#
loop_
_entity_poly.entity_id
_entity_poly.type
_entity_poly.pdbx_seq_one_letter_code
_entity_poly.pdbx_strand_id
1 'polypeptide(L)'
;DTLQVRMMDGDLYEERDSYGFRGLFLTQNEAGEPVLFSDNVRFDLRKSADSLPRIRVRKDANGSSFANARERAANISFGYVTEGRTLLLDNYLTTGSENKMRDQEVRVSIYVPEGMIVQFDENTKRHMGRTTRYDKDLYRSEIVDYTWAMQNNGELKCLDCPEGLESDEENEEGRIIINEDGVDIDIKDDGDSFEMKIDEDGVRIKTKEE
;
A
#
# COMPACT_ATOMS: atom_id res chain seq x y z
N ASP A 1 17.00 15.04 -6.56
CA ASP A 1 16.27 15.39 -5.33
C ASP A 1 15.69 14.09 -4.80
N THR A 2 16.08 13.68 -3.59
CA THR A 2 15.79 12.33 -3.07
C THR A 2 15.04 12.43 -1.76
N LEU A 3 13.82 11.88 -1.71
CA LEU A 3 13.01 11.75 -0.51
C LEU A 3 13.36 10.44 0.18
N GLN A 4 13.80 10.51 1.44
CA GLN A 4 13.98 9.34 2.30
C GLN A 4 12.72 9.13 3.13
N VAL A 5 12.17 7.92 3.17
CA VAL A 5 11.04 7.55 4.05
C VAL A 5 11.55 6.58 5.11
N ARG A 6 11.28 6.86 6.38
CA ARG A 6 11.69 6.00 7.50
C ARG A 6 10.57 5.91 8.53
N MET A 7 10.53 4.80 9.26
CA MET A 7 9.72 4.69 10.46
C MET A 7 10.49 5.18 11.69
N MET A 8 9.78 5.87 12.59
CA MET A 8 10.24 6.14 13.94
C MET A 8 9.70 5.06 14.85
N ASP A 9 10.60 4.39 15.55
CA ASP A 9 10.22 3.48 16.62
C ASP A 9 9.72 4.33 17.80
N GLY A 10 8.52 4.02 18.29
CA GLY A 10 8.04 4.60 19.54
C GLY A 10 8.58 3.82 20.74
N ASP A 11 8.79 4.50 21.86
CA ASP A 11 9.18 3.87 23.13
C ASP A 11 8.19 2.75 23.55
N LEU A 12 6.90 2.90 23.19
CA LEU A 12 5.85 1.90 23.40
C LEU A 12 6.07 0.58 22.63
N TYR A 13 6.93 0.57 21.61
CA TYR A 13 7.28 -0.63 20.85
C TYR A 13 8.23 -1.55 21.63
N GLU A 14 9.07 -0.98 22.51
CA GLU A 14 10.01 -1.72 23.35
C GLU A 14 9.32 -2.40 24.54
N GLU A 15 8.17 -1.88 24.98
CA GLU A 15 7.36 -2.42 26.10
C GLU A 15 6.46 -3.60 25.71
N ARG A 16 6.89 -4.43 24.74
CA ARG A 16 6.14 -5.60 24.23
C ARG A 16 6.02 -6.78 25.20
N ASP A 17 6.21 -6.56 26.49
CA ASP A 17 5.88 -7.52 27.55
C ASP A 17 4.38 -7.46 27.90
N SER A 18 3.48 -7.84 26.97
CA SER A 18 2.16 -8.45 27.29
C SER A 18 1.17 -8.53 26.11
N TYR A 19 0.51 -9.70 26.02
CA TYR A 19 -0.78 -10.02 25.38
C TYR A 19 -1.30 -9.10 24.25
N GLY A 20 -0.86 -9.35 23.01
CA GLY A 20 -1.48 -8.81 21.80
C GLY A 20 -2.51 -9.75 21.17
N PHE A 21 -3.65 -9.23 20.71
CA PHE A 21 -4.58 -9.93 19.82
C PHE A 21 -4.74 -9.11 18.54
N ARG A 22 -4.45 -9.71 17.37
CA ARG A 22 -4.58 -9.07 16.04
C ARG A 22 -3.82 -7.73 15.89
N GLY A 23 -2.60 -7.62 16.42
CA GLY A 23 -1.75 -6.43 16.22
C GLY A 23 -2.18 -5.19 17.01
N LEU A 24 -3.00 -5.37 18.05
CA LEU A 24 -3.44 -4.32 18.94
C LEU A 24 -3.17 -4.72 20.40
N PHE A 25 -2.52 -3.82 21.13
CA PHE A 25 -1.97 -4.03 22.46
C PHE A 25 -2.56 -2.99 23.42
N LEU A 26 -2.85 -3.37 24.66
CA LEU A 26 -3.23 -2.43 25.72
C LEU A 26 -1.96 -2.09 26.51
N THR A 27 -1.58 -0.82 26.54
CA THR A 27 -0.41 -0.32 27.26
C THR A 27 -0.75 0.96 28.04
N GLN A 28 0.23 1.62 28.63
CA GLN A 28 0.09 2.93 29.26
C GLN A 28 0.86 3.99 28.47
N ASN A 29 0.35 5.22 28.41
CA ASN A 29 1.11 6.35 27.86
C ASN A 29 2.09 6.92 28.91
N GLU A 30 2.86 7.95 28.55
CA GLU A 30 3.81 8.63 29.46
C GLU A 30 3.14 9.18 30.74
N ALA A 31 1.84 9.47 30.70
CA ALA A 31 1.06 9.92 31.84
C ALA A 31 0.51 8.78 32.71
N GLY A 32 0.77 7.52 32.37
CA GLY A 32 0.26 6.33 33.05
C GLY A 32 -1.20 5.97 32.70
N GLU A 33 -1.77 6.58 31.65
CA GLU A 33 -3.15 6.34 31.23
C GLU A 33 -3.24 5.13 30.28
N PRO A 34 -4.27 4.28 30.42
CA PRO A 34 -4.42 3.10 29.57
C PRO A 34 -4.79 3.49 28.14
N VAL A 35 -3.90 3.16 27.20
CA VAL A 35 -4.06 3.41 25.76
C VAL A 35 -4.01 2.11 24.97
N LEU A 36 -4.74 2.09 23.87
CA LEU A 36 -4.62 1.07 22.85
C LEU A 36 -3.54 1.49 21.85
N PHE A 37 -2.65 0.55 21.56
CA PHE A 37 -1.54 0.70 20.64
C PHE A 37 -1.70 -0.28 19.47
N SER A 38 -1.40 0.14 18.24
CA SER A 38 -1.40 -0.75 17.07
C SER A 38 -0.33 -0.38 16.04
N ASP A 39 0.26 -1.39 15.40
CA ASP A 39 1.17 -1.25 14.26
C ASP A 39 0.45 -1.21 12.90
N ASN A 40 -0.87 -1.02 12.91
CA ASN A 40 -1.70 -0.90 11.71
C ASN A 40 -1.56 0.49 11.05
N VAL A 41 -0.33 0.83 10.70
CA VAL A 41 0.06 2.01 9.94
C VAL A 41 0.57 1.53 8.59
N ARG A 42 0.00 2.04 7.49
CA ARG A 42 0.46 1.73 6.14
C ARG A 42 0.67 3.00 5.34
N PHE A 43 1.68 3.01 4.48
CA PHE A 43 1.94 4.13 3.58
C PHE A 43 1.99 3.69 2.11
N ASP A 44 1.62 4.59 1.22
CA ASP A 44 1.64 4.39 -0.22
C ASP A 44 2.20 5.64 -0.91
N LEU A 45 2.90 5.45 -2.03
CA LEU A 45 3.34 6.54 -2.89
C LEU A 45 2.35 6.79 -4.01
N ARG A 46 2.17 8.07 -4.37
CA ARG A 46 1.33 8.52 -5.48
C ARG A 46 2.01 9.66 -6.21
N LYS A 47 1.69 9.85 -7.49
CA LYS A 47 2.15 11.06 -8.20
C LYS A 47 1.53 12.32 -7.61
N SER A 48 2.33 13.35 -7.39
CA SER A 48 1.81 14.69 -7.13
C SER A 48 1.23 15.30 -8.41
N ALA A 49 0.29 16.22 -8.23
CA ALA A 49 -0.28 16.98 -9.35
C ALA A 49 0.51 18.26 -9.65
N ASP A 50 1.36 18.65 -8.70
CA ASP A 50 2.19 19.85 -8.72
C ASP A 50 3.67 19.44 -8.56
N SER A 51 4.56 20.42 -8.61
CA SER A 51 5.99 20.22 -8.43
C SER A 51 6.40 20.06 -6.96
N LEU A 52 5.44 19.92 -6.03
CA LEU A 52 5.71 19.89 -4.59
C LEU A 52 5.30 18.54 -4.00
N PRO A 53 6.13 17.95 -3.11
CA PRO A 53 5.71 16.79 -2.37
C PRO A 53 4.64 17.17 -1.35
N ARG A 54 3.66 16.30 -1.14
CA ARG A 54 2.60 16.48 -0.13
C ARG A 54 2.32 15.17 0.58
N ILE A 55 1.88 15.24 1.83
CA ILE A 55 1.48 14.08 2.63
C ILE A 55 0.00 14.20 2.97
N ARG A 56 -0.72 13.08 2.89
CA ARG A 56 -2.10 12.96 3.37
C ARG A 56 -2.17 11.81 4.36
N VAL A 57 -2.55 12.12 5.59
CA VAL A 57 -2.83 11.12 6.62
C VAL A 57 -4.34 10.91 6.69
N ARG A 58 -4.77 9.65 6.57
CA ARG A 58 -6.15 9.23 6.77
C ARG A 58 -6.20 8.27 7.96
N LYS A 59 -7.15 8.50 8.85
CA LYS A 59 -7.42 7.68 10.03
C LYS A 59 -8.77 7.01 9.82
N ASP A 60 -8.85 5.71 10.07
CA ASP A 60 -10.05 4.92 9.90
C ASP A 60 -10.32 4.08 11.15
N ALA A 61 -11.60 3.90 11.47
CA ALA A 61 -12.07 3.04 12.56
C ALA A 61 -13.51 2.59 12.30
N ASN A 62 -13.88 1.41 12.78
CA ASN A 62 -15.23 0.87 12.68
C ASN A 62 -16.16 1.43 13.76
N GLY A 63 -17.41 1.68 13.38
CA GLY A 63 -18.47 2.20 14.24
C GLY A 63 -19.80 1.51 13.98
N SER A 64 -20.70 1.51 14.96
CA SER A 64 -22.09 1.07 14.75
C SER A 64 -22.88 2.03 13.84
N SER A 65 -22.34 3.21 13.59
CA SER A 65 -22.82 4.20 12.64
C SER A 65 -21.62 4.92 12.03
N PHE A 66 -21.84 5.62 10.92
CA PHE A 66 -20.80 6.45 10.30
C PHE A 66 -20.32 7.58 11.24
N ALA A 67 -21.21 8.16 12.03
CA ALA A 67 -20.85 9.18 13.02
C ALA A 67 -19.92 8.60 14.11
N ASN A 68 -20.27 7.43 14.65
CA ASN A 68 -19.45 6.75 15.66
C ASN A 68 -18.09 6.29 15.11
N ALA A 69 -18.06 5.85 13.84
CA ALA A 69 -16.82 5.49 13.14
C ALA A 69 -15.90 6.71 13.00
N ARG A 70 -16.46 7.85 12.58
CA ARG A 70 -15.74 9.12 12.44
C ARG A 70 -15.21 9.64 13.77
N GLU A 71 -16.02 9.60 14.82
CA GLU A 71 -15.62 10.01 16.17
C GLU A 71 -14.42 9.19 16.67
N ARG A 72 -14.49 7.85 16.55
CA ARG A 72 -13.36 6.97 16.90
C ARG A 72 -12.12 7.25 16.07
N ALA A 73 -12.27 7.43 14.75
CA ALA A 73 -11.15 7.73 13.87
C ALA A 73 -10.49 9.08 14.21
N ALA A 74 -11.26 10.06 14.67
CA ALA A 74 -10.74 11.36 15.11
C ALA A 74 -9.88 11.24 16.39
N ASN A 75 -10.18 10.26 17.25
CA ASN A 75 -9.44 9.96 18.48
C ASN A 75 -8.20 9.07 18.27
N ILE A 76 -7.83 8.78 17.01
CA ILE A 76 -6.57 8.11 16.70
C ILE A 76 -5.45 9.15 16.71
N SER A 77 -4.39 8.87 17.46
CA SER A 77 -3.16 9.65 17.52
C SER A 77 -2.10 9.00 16.64
N PHE A 78 -1.45 9.81 15.81
CA PHE A 78 -0.41 9.42 14.86
C PHE A 78 0.41 10.66 14.49
N GLY A 79 1.72 10.56 14.61
CA GLY A 79 2.69 11.61 14.29
C GLY A 79 3.49 11.35 13.02
N TYR A 80 4.01 12.44 12.48
CA TYR A 80 5.05 12.42 11.45
C TYR A 80 5.88 13.70 11.53
N VAL A 81 7.13 13.64 11.11
CA VAL A 81 8.07 14.77 11.10
C VAL A 81 8.81 14.80 9.77
N THR A 82 9.11 16.00 9.27
CA THR A 82 9.97 16.18 8.09
C THR A 82 11.28 16.85 8.49
N GLU A 83 12.39 16.13 8.35
CA GLU A 83 13.74 16.62 8.63
C GLU A 83 14.55 16.71 7.33
N GLY A 84 14.67 17.92 6.78
CA GLY A 84 15.32 18.14 5.50
C GLY A 84 14.61 17.37 4.37
N ARG A 85 15.21 16.27 3.93
CA ARG A 85 14.68 15.38 2.88
C ARG A 85 14.17 14.04 3.41
N THR A 86 14.10 13.89 4.72
CA THR A 86 13.65 12.67 5.37
C THR A 86 12.25 12.88 5.92
N LEU A 87 11.31 12.03 5.50
CA LEU A 87 10.00 11.89 6.10
C LEU A 87 10.05 10.76 7.12
N LEU A 88 9.83 11.14 8.38
CA LEU A 88 9.75 10.26 9.52
C LEU A 88 8.29 10.03 9.88
N LEU A 89 7.85 8.78 9.86
CA LEU A 89 6.48 8.38 10.20
C LEU A 89 6.50 7.56 11.47
N ASP A 90 5.56 7.76 12.40
CA ASP A 90 5.43 6.84 13.53
C ASP A 90 5.17 5.41 13.01
N ASN A 91 5.82 4.40 13.61
CA ASN A 91 5.56 3.01 13.25
C ASN A 91 4.23 2.46 13.82
N TYR A 92 3.50 3.31 14.56
CA TYR A 92 2.33 2.91 15.33
C TYR A 92 1.27 4.02 15.38
N LEU A 93 0.08 3.62 15.81
CA LEU A 93 -1.00 4.52 16.20
C LEU A 93 -1.41 4.24 17.64
N THR A 94 -1.94 5.25 18.33
CA THR A 94 -2.57 5.09 19.64
C THR A 94 -3.99 5.63 19.66
N THR A 95 -4.80 5.13 20.59
CA THR A 95 -6.11 5.70 20.90
C THR A 95 -6.50 5.37 22.34
N GLY A 96 -7.38 6.16 22.95
CA GLY A 96 -7.86 5.87 24.30
C GLY A 96 -8.59 4.52 24.38
N SER A 97 -8.41 3.81 25.50
CA SER A 97 -9.01 2.49 25.73
C SER A 97 -10.53 2.46 25.64
N GLU A 98 -11.20 3.58 25.91
CA GLU A 98 -12.65 3.79 25.75
C GLU A 98 -13.12 3.65 24.30
N ASN A 99 -12.25 3.88 23.30
CA ASN A 99 -12.58 3.76 21.89
C ASN A 99 -12.75 2.29 21.45
N LYS A 100 -12.29 1.33 22.27
CA LYS A 100 -12.33 -0.14 22.08
C LYS A 100 -11.59 -0.61 20.83
N MET A 101 -11.32 -1.91 20.72
CA MET A 101 -10.75 -2.51 19.51
C MET A 101 -11.79 -2.51 18.37
N ARG A 102 -11.57 -1.67 17.35
CA ARG A 102 -12.52 -1.40 16.28
C ARG A 102 -11.82 -1.19 14.95
N ASP A 103 -10.80 -2.01 14.66
CA ASP A 103 -10.08 -1.99 13.38
C ASP A 103 -9.50 -0.60 13.06
N GLN A 104 -8.86 -0.02 14.06
CA GLN A 104 -8.17 1.26 13.91
C GLN A 104 -7.02 1.10 12.92
N GLU A 105 -6.92 2.03 11.97
CA GLU A 105 -5.88 2.05 10.95
C GLU A 105 -5.46 3.49 10.62
N VAL A 106 -4.18 3.66 10.31
CA VAL A 106 -3.64 4.86 9.66
C VAL A 106 -3.16 4.51 8.25
N ARG A 107 -3.66 5.26 7.26
CA ARG A 107 -3.22 5.23 5.86
C ARG A 107 -2.52 6.54 5.51
N VAL A 108 -1.25 6.47 5.15
CA VAL A 108 -0.45 7.61 4.72
C VAL A 108 -0.30 7.57 3.19
N SER A 109 -0.72 8.62 2.50
CA SER A 109 -0.42 8.80 1.08
C SER A 109 0.63 9.88 0.91
N ILE A 110 1.81 9.48 0.44
CA ILE A 110 2.92 10.36 0.14
C ILE A 110 2.85 10.66 -1.35
N TYR A 111 2.60 11.91 -1.70
CA TYR A 111 2.56 12.36 -3.08
C TYR A 111 3.91 12.91 -3.47
N VAL A 112 4.47 12.37 -4.53
CA VAL A 112 5.82 12.62 -5.00
C VAL A 112 5.74 13.24 -6.41
N PRO A 113 6.37 14.38 -6.66
CA PRO A 113 6.43 14.97 -8.01
C PRO A 113 7.15 14.06 -9.01
N GLU A 114 6.84 14.23 -10.29
CA GLU A 114 7.57 13.57 -11.37
C GLU A 114 9.07 13.87 -11.31
N GLY A 115 9.91 12.86 -11.55
CA GLY A 115 11.36 12.95 -11.56
C GLY A 115 12.02 12.96 -10.18
N MET A 116 11.25 13.06 -9.09
CA MET A 116 11.79 12.93 -7.74
C MET A 116 12.14 11.47 -7.43
N ILE A 117 13.29 11.29 -6.77
CA ILE A 117 13.79 9.98 -6.35
C ILE A 117 13.24 9.68 -4.95
N VAL A 118 12.88 8.44 -4.68
CA VAL A 118 12.45 7.97 -3.36
C VAL A 118 13.30 6.79 -2.92
N GLN A 119 13.73 6.83 -1.66
CA GLN A 119 14.44 5.76 -0.98
C GLN A 119 13.76 5.46 0.36
N PHE A 120 13.93 4.23 0.82
CA PHE A 120 13.28 3.73 2.01
C PHE A 120 14.32 3.20 2.99
N ASP A 121 14.00 3.30 4.28
CA ASP A 121 14.70 2.55 5.31
C ASP A 121 14.13 1.13 5.43
N GLU A 122 14.94 0.15 5.81
CA GLU A 122 14.54 -1.25 5.97
C GLU A 122 13.37 -1.39 6.96
N ASN A 123 13.29 -0.52 7.97
CA ASN A 123 12.20 -0.54 8.94
C ASN A 123 10.81 -0.20 8.34
N THR A 124 10.75 0.24 7.09
CA THR A 124 9.49 0.52 6.38
C THR A 124 8.86 -0.71 5.72
N LYS A 125 9.58 -1.85 5.59
CA LYS A 125 9.13 -3.08 4.88
C LYS A 125 7.69 -3.50 5.20
N ARG A 126 7.37 -3.57 6.50
CA ARG A 126 6.08 -4.07 7.01
C ARG A 126 4.94 -3.06 6.86
N HIS A 127 5.27 -1.82 6.56
CA HIS A 127 4.34 -0.71 6.48
C HIS A 127 4.01 -0.30 5.05
N MET A 128 4.68 -0.86 4.04
CA MET A 128 4.30 -0.61 2.65
C MET A 128 2.84 -1.03 2.41
N GLY A 129 2.06 -0.14 1.81
CA GLY A 129 0.67 -0.30 1.45
C GLY A 129 0.50 -1.24 0.24
N ARG A 130 -0.59 -1.11 -0.50
CA ARG A 130 -0.90 -1.99 -1.65
C ARG A 130 -1.24 -1.21 -2.93
N THR A 131 -1.16 0.11 -2.88
CA THR A 131 -1.63 0.99 -3.95
C THR A 131 -0.50 1.73 -4.66
N THR A 132 0.72 1.65 -4.13
CA THR A 132 1.92 2.08 -4.85
C THR A 132 2.07 1.25 -6.12
N ARG A 133 2.24 1.91 -7.27
CA ARG A 133 2.50 1.30 -8.57
C ARG A 133 3.99 1.37 -8.90
N TYR A 134 4.55 0.31 -9.47
CA TYR A 134 5.98 0.20 -9.78
C TYR A 134 6.19 -0.77 -10.96
N ASP A 135 7.30 -0.60 -11.69
CA ASP A 135 7.58 -1.24 -12.98
C ASP A 135 8.31 -2.60 -12.90
N LYS A 136 8.24 -3.28 -11.75
CA LYS A 136 8.99 -4.52 -11.48
C LYS A 136 8.07 -5.57 -10.84
N ASP A 137 8.27 -6.83 -11.19
CA ASP A 137 7.60 -7.94 -10.50
C ASP A 137 8.30 -8.20 -9.17
N LEU A 138 7.88 -7.43 -8.17
CA LEU A 138 8.38 -7.50 -6.80
C LEU A 138 7.21 -7.62 -5.85
N TYR A 139 7.38 -8.38 -4.77
CA TYR A 139 6.46 -8.25 -3.66
C TYR A 139 6.63 -6.87 -3.03
N ARG A 140 5.52 -6.24 -2.65
CA ARG A 140 5.51 -4.86 -2.15
C ARG A 140 6.51 -4.54 -1.02
N SER A 141 6.86 -5.50 -0.17
CA SER A 141 7.85 -5.24 0.90
C SER A 141 9.28 -5.20 0.38
N GLU A 142 9.55 -5.75 -0.81
CA GLU A 142 10.85 -5.74 -1.47
C GLU A 142 11.10 -4.43 -2.21
N ILE A 143 10.05 -3.63 -2.47
CA ILE A 143 10.19 -2.26 -3.02
C ILE A 143 11.20 -1.45 -2.19
N VAL A 144 11.20 -1.63 -0.86
CA VAL A 144 12.03 -0.80 0.01
C VAL A 144 13.53 -1.07 -0.12
N ASP A 145 13.92 -2.18 -0.75
CA ASP A 145 15.31 -2.58 -0.93
C ASP A 145 15.99 -1.86 -2.11
N TYR A 146 15.23 -1.05 -2.85
CA TYR A 146 15.67 -0.40 -4.09
C TYR A 146 15.37 1.11 -4.10
N THR A 147 15.99 1.79 -5.05
CA THR A 147 15.82 3.21 -5.34
C THR A 147 14.86 3.43 -6.51
N TRP A 148 13.93 4.36 -6.34
CA TRP A 148 12.83 4.56 -7.31
C TRP A 148 12.74 6.00 -7.79
N ALA A 149 12.36 6.20 -9.05
CA ALA A 149 12.02 7.51 -9.61
C ALA A 149 10.54 7.58 -9.99
N MET A 150 9.83 8.60 -9.51
CA MET A 150 8.42 8.81 -9.86
C MET A 150 8.26 9.23 -11.33
N GLN A 151 7.52 8.46 -12.10
CA GLN A 151 7.23 8.73 -13.51
C GLN A 151 5.95 9.55 -13.68
N ASN A 152 5.74 10.13 -14.86
CA ASN A 152 4.56 10.92 -15.17
C ASN A 152 3.25 10.10 -15.16
N ASN A 153 3.31 8.80 -15.46
CA ASN A 153 2.14 7.89 -15.38
C ASN A 153 1.76 7.57 -13.91
N GLY A 154 2.57 8.02 -12.94
CA GLY A 154 2.38 7.79 -11.51
C GLY A 154 2.91 6.45 -10.99
N GLU A 155 3.69 5.78 -11.81
CA GLU A 155 4.43 4.56 -11.48
C GLU A 155 5.85 4.88 -11.04
N LEU A 156 6.38 4.05 -10.16
CA LEU A 156 7.78 4.10 -9.76
C LEU A 156 8.62 3.30 -10.74
N LYS A 157 9.63 3.95 -11.31
CA LYS A 157 10.66 3.28 -12.11
C LYS A 157 11.85 2.92 -11.25
N CYS A 158 12.25 1.66 -11.24
CA CYS A 158 13.43 1.24 -10.50
C CYS A 158 14.73 1.78 -11.14
N LEU A 159 15.68 2.21 -10.30
CA LEU A 159 16.97 2.75 -10.73
C LEU A 159 18.14 1.79 -10.52
N ASP A 160 18.01 0.83 -9.62
CA ASP A 160 19.08 -0.07 -9.16
C ASP A 160 18.62 -1.53 -8.97
N CYS A 161 17.48 -1.91 -9.54
CA CYS A 161 17.01 -3.29 -9.53
C CYS A 161 17.90 -4.20 -10.39
N PRO A 162 18.14 -5.45 -9.98
CA PRO A 162 18.85 -6.43 -10.80
C PRO A 162 18.07 -6.77 -12.09
N GLU A 163 18.81 -7.22 -13.10
CA GLU A 163 18.23 -7.72 -14.36
C GLU A 163 17.35 -8.96 -14.09
N GLY A 164 16.22 -9.06 -14.80
CA GLY A 164 15.28 -10.20 -14.68
C GLY A 164 14.11 -10.00 -13.71
N LEU A 165 13.91 -8.80 -13.16
CA LEU A 165 12.73 -8.44 -12.36
C LEU A 165 11.66 -7.67 -13.16
N GLU A 166 11.71 -7.75 -14.49
CA GLU A 166 10.78 -7.00 -15.34
C GLU A 166 9.34 -7.46 -15.08
N SER A 167 8.43 -6.50 -14.93
CA SER A 167 7.01 -6.83 -14.81
C SER A 167 6.54 -7.29 -16.19
N ASP A 168 6.11 -8.54 -16.30
CA ASP A 168 5.52 -9.12 -17.51
C ASP A 168 4.15 -8.47 -17.83
N GLU A 169 4.13 -7.17 -18.12
CA GLU A 169 2.94 -6.48 -18.63
C GLU A 169 2.79 -6.63 -20.17
N GLU A 170 3.67 -7.39 -20.82
CA GLU A 170 3.59 -7.76 -22.24
C GLU A 170 3.57 -9.28 -22.48
N ASN A 171 2.98 -10.09 -21.59
CA ASN A 171 2.63 -11.46 -21.98
C ASN A 171 1.36 -11.46 -22.84
N GLU A 172 1.54 -11.58 -24.16
CA GLU A 172 0.50 -11.94 -25.15
C GLU A 172 -0.05 -13.37 -24.97
N GLU A 173 0.00 -13.95 -23.77
CA GLU A 173 -0.33 -15.35 -23.45
C GLU A 173 -1.82 -15.57 -23.13
N GLY A 174 -2.56 -14.49 -22.88
CA GLY A 174 -4.01 -14.61 -22.83
C GLY A 174 -4.74 -13.35 -22.39
N ARG A 175 -5.92 -13.14 -22.97
CA ARG A 175 -6.86 -12.09 -22.59
C ARG A 175 -8.21 -12.69 -22.18
N ILE A 176 -8.82 -12.09 -21.17
CA ILE A 176 -10.21 -12.33 -20.78
C ILE A 176 -10.91 -10.98 -20.67
N ILE A 177 -11.95 -10.78 -21.47
CA ILE A 177 -12.78 -9.58 -21.49
C ILE A 177 -14.22 -9.98 -21.13
N ILE A 178 -14.80 -9.29 -20.14
CA ILE A 178 -16.19 -9.48 -19.71
C ILE A 178 -16.85 -8.10 -19.67
N ASN A 179 -17.88 -7.90 -20.48
CA ASN A 179 -18.62 -6.64 -20.56
C ASN A 179 -20.12 -6.87 -20.85
N GLU A 180 -20.86 -5.80 -21.14
CA GLU A 180 -22.30 -5.87 -21.45
C GLU A 180 -22.59 -6.60 -22.77
N ASP A 181 -21.62 -6.68 -23.68
CA ASP A 181 -21.74 -7.34 -24.98
C ASP A 181 -21.44 -8.86 -24.90
N GLY A 182 -20.83 -9.33 -23.80
CA GLY A 182 -20.56 -10.75 -23.59
C GLY A 182 -19.20 -11.08 -22.95
N VAL A 183 -18.70 -12.28 -23.28
CA VAL A 183 -17.42 -12.82 -22.77
C VAL A 183 -16.51 -13.18 -23.96
N ASP A 184 -15.27 -12.67 -23.97
CA ASP A 184 -14.23 -12.96 -24.97
C ASP A 184 -12.97 -13.47 -24.24
N ILE A 185 -12.62 -14.73 -24.50
CA ILE A 185 -11.45 -15.42 -23.95
C ILE A 185 -10.56 -15.80 -25.14
N ASP A 186 -9.28 -15.43 -25.09
CA ASP A 186 -8.28 -15.80 -26.09
C ASP A 186 -6.99 -16.15 -25.33
N ILE A 187 -6.61 -17.43 -25.35
CA ILE A 187 -5.47 -18.00 -24.64
C ILE A 187 -4.56 -18.65 -25.67
N LYS A 188 -3.25 -18.39 -25.56
CA LYS A 188 -2.22 -18.97 -26.43
C LYS A 188 -1.11 -19.54 -25.57
N ASP A 189 -0.78 -20.80 -25.81
CA ASP A 189 0.24 -21.54 -25.06
C ASP A 189 1.00 -22.45 -26.02
N ASP A 190 2.29 -22.19 -26.24
CA ASP A 190 3.26 -23.04 -26.96
C ASP A 190 2.71 -23.96 -28.09
N GLY A 191 2.02 -23.37 -29.08
CA GLY A 191 1.50 -24.06 -30.27
C GLY A 191 -0.02 -24.33 -30.23
N ASP A 192 -0.59 -24.34 -29.03
CA ASP A 192 -2.02 -24.47 -28.77
C ASP A 192 -2.69 -23.09 -28.66
N SER A 193 -3.94 -23.01 -29.11
CA SER A 193 -4.77 -21.81 -28.91
C SER A 193 -6.20 -22.15 -28.60
N PHE A 194 -6.79 -21.38 -27.69
CA PHE A 194 -8.19 -21.47 -27.28
C PHE A 194 -8.84 -20.09 -27.39
N GLU A 195 -9.81 -19.94 -28.30
CA GLU A 195 -10.65 -18.75 -28.43
C GLU A 195 -12.10 -19.11 -28.11
N MET A 196 -12.72 -18.40 -27.17
CA MET A 196 -14.13 -18.55 -26.81
C MET A 196 -14.83 -17.19 -26.79
N LYS A 197 -15.95 -17.10 -27.52
CA LYS A 197 -16.84 -15.94 -27.50
C LYS A 197 -18.24 -16.34 -27.12
N ILE A 198 -18.83 -15.60 -26.18
CA ILE A 198 -20.23 -15.72 -25.78
C ILE A 198 -20.88 -14.36 -26.02
N ASP A 199 -21.84 -14.29 -26.91
CA ASP A 199 -22.61 -13.08 -27.24
C ASP A 199 -24.10 -13.43 -27.45
N GLU A 200 -24.91 -12.46 -27.89
CA GLU A 200 -26.35 -12.65 -28.18
C GLU A 200 -26.60 -13.70 -29.29
N ASP A 201 -25.61 -13.97 -30.15
CA ASP A 201 -25.70 -14.98 -31.22
C ASP A 201 -25.35 -16.39 -30.72
N GLY A 202 -24.90 -16.52 -29.47
CA GLY A 202 -24.60 -17.80 -28.80
C GLY A 202 -23.13 -17.99 -28.47
N VAL A 203 -22.69 -19.25 -28.43
CA VAL A 203 -21.34 -19.64 -28.01
C VAL A 203 -20.51 -20.08 -29.22
N ARG A 204 -19.34 -19.46 -29.42
CA ARG A 204 -18.36 -19.81 -30.45
C ARG A 204 -17.06 -20.23 -29.79
N ILE A 205 -16.56 -21.41 -30.14
CA ILE A 205 -15.30 -21.95 -29.62
C ILE A 205 -14.41 -22.31 -30.82
N LYS A 206 -13.15 -21.88 -30.78
CA LYS A 206 -12.10 -22.35 -31.68
C LYS A 206 -10.95 -22.88 -30.86
N THR A 207 -10.45 -24.03 -31.27
CA THR A 207 -9.22 -24.60 -30.76
C THR A 207 -8.28 -24.88 -31.92
N LYS A 208 -6.99 -24.68 -31.68
CA LYS A 208 -5.92 -25.15 -32.56
C LYS A 208 -4.93 -25.86 -31.68
N GLU A 209 -4.55 -27.06 -32.09
CA GLU A 209 -3.49 -27.86 -31.47
C GLU A 209 -2.44 -28.15 -32.55
N GLU A 210 -1.15 -28.17 -32.18
CA GLU A 210 -0.04 -28.51 -33.10
C GLU A 210 0.37 -29.99 -33.04
#